data_AF-W2UQA7-F1
#
_entry.id   AF-W2UQA7-F1
#
_cell.length_a   1.000
_cell.length_b   1.000
_cell.length_c   1.000
_cell.angle_alpha   90.00
_cell.angle_beta   90.00
_cell.angle_gamma   90.00
#
_symmetry.space_group_name_H-M   'P 1'
#
loop_
_entity.id
_entity.type
_entity.pdbx_description
1 polymer ?
#
loop_
_entity_poly.entity_id
_entity_poly.type
_entity_poly.pdbx_seq_one_letter_code
_entity_poly.pdbx_strand_id
1 'polypeptide(L)'
;MTQKPKKCITKDNAKKLQKNYVDIIEKILKKELGKQEARDFWWSVEEVEEYIAYVKAEAAKKGYENLGLRFFMGKYDDGTKNGQTTMFMAPTKRTDSVSLKSTEPGTGEDETIEDIDPYNDGYGKIPPTDY
;
A
#
# COMPACT_ATOMS: atom_id res chain seq x y z
N MET A 1 -26.94 2.79 -6.56
CA MET A 1 -26.32 2.29 -5.31
C MET A 1 -25.05 1.56 -5.69
N THR A 2 -23.92 1.87 -5.05
CA THR A 2 -22.67 1.12 -5.25
C THR A 2 -22.77 -0.21 -4.49
N GLN A 3 -22.30 -1.30 -5.09
CA GLN A 3 -22.22 -2.60 -4.42
C GLN A 3 -20.89 -2.71 -3.65
N LYS A 4 -20.91 -3.38 -2.50
CA LYS A 4 -19.69 -3.69 -1.74
C LYS A 4 -18.71 -4.47 -2.63
N PRO A 5 -17.45 -4.03 -2.78
CA PRO A 5 -16.45 -4.76 -3.55
C PRO A 5 -16.24 -6.19 -3.02
N LYS A 6 -16.08 -7.15 -3.93
CA LYS A 6 -15.95 -8.59 -3.60
C LYS A 6 -14.78 -8.90 -2.67
N LYS A 7 -13.69 -8.13 -2.73
CA LYS A 7 -12.47 -8.32 -1.93
C LYS A 7 -12.53 -7.64 -0.55
N CYS A 8 -13.60 -6.93 -0.20
CA CYS A 8 -13.74 -6.33 1.12
C CYS A 8 -13.97 -7.41 2.20
N ILE A 9 -13.10 -7.44 3.21
CA ILE A 9 -13.24 -8.33 4.37
C ILE A 9 -14.30 -7.82 5.37
N THR A 10 -14.61 -8.62 6.39
CA THR A 10 -15.46 -8.20 7.51
C THR A 10 -14.65 -7.41 8.54
N LYS A 11 -15.33 -6.62 9.37
CA LYS A 11 -14.69 -5.87 10.47
C LYS A 11 -13.99 -6.82 11.46
N ASP A 12 -14.60 -7.96 11.77
CA ASP A 12 -14.01 -8.96 12.69
C ASP A 12 -12.76 -9.62 12.11
N ASN A 13 -12.74 -9.88 10.80
CA ASN A 13 -11.54 -10.41 10.14
C ASN A 13 -10.40 -9.38 10.19
N ALA A 14 -10.70 -8.10 9.95
CA ALA A 14 -9.70 -7.03 10.04
C ALA A 14 -9.14 -6.88 11.48
N LYS A 15 -9.99 -6.89 12.51
CA LYS A 15 -9.57 -6.92 13.92
C LYS A 15 -8.66 -8.11 14.24
N LYS A 16 -9.01 -9.31 13.75
CA LYS A 16 -8.20 -10.52 13.95
C LYS A 16 -6.84 -10.42 13.27
N LEU A 17 -6.78 -9.90 12.04
CA LEU A 17 -5.52 -9.70 11.31
C LEU A 17 -4.60 -8.73 12.05
N GLN A 18 -5.14 -7.59 12.49
CA GLN A 18 -4.34 -6.62 13.22
C GLN A 18 -3.90 -7.17 14.57
N LYS A 19 -4.79 -7.83 15.33
CA LYS A 19 -4.44 -8.50 16.59
C LYS A 19 -3.26 -9.45 16.43
N ASN A 20 -3.26 -10.29 15.38
CA ASN A 20 -2.14 -11.19 15.11
C ASN A 20 -0.84 -10.43 14.81
N TYR A 21 -0.91 -9.31 14.07
CA TYR A 21 0.24 -8.44 13.84
C TYR A 21 0.77 -7.86 15.15
N VAL A 22 -0.11 -7.34 16.02
CA VAL A 22 0.26 -6.79 17.33
C VAL A 22 0.94 -7.86 18.19
N ASP A 23 0.35 -9.04 18.24
CA ASP A 23 0.76 -10.09 19.16
C ASP A 23 2.09 -10.75 18.78
N ILE A 24 2.48 -10.66 17.50
CA ILE A 24 3.66 -11.32 16.95
C ILE A 24 4.69 -10.27 16.52
N ILE A 25 4.37 -9.47 15.51
CA ILE A 25 5.33 -8.58 14.84
C ILE A 25 5.66 -7.38 15.72
N GLU A 26 4.66 -6.65 16.19
CA GLU A 26 4.87 -5.46 17.03
C GLU A 26 5.61 -5.80 18.34
N LYS A 27 5.32 -6.96 18.94
CA LYS A 27 6.06 -7.42 20.14
C LYS A 27 7.53 -7.67 19.86
N ILE A 28 7.87 -8.27 18.71
CA ILE A 28 9.26 -8.47 18.29
C ILE A 28 9.93 -7.12 18.05
N LEU A 29 9.30 -6.25 17.25
CA LEU A 29 9.86 -4.93 16.93
C LEU A 29 10.09 -4.09 18.19
N LYS A 30 9.12 -4.04 19.11
CA LYS A 30 9.28 -3.31 20.37
C LYS A 30 10.41 -3.85 21.24
N LYS A 31 10.61 -5.18 21.25
CA LYS A 31 11.71 -5.81 21.98
C LYS A 31 13.07 -5.44 21.37
N GLU A 32 13.20 -5.51 20.04
CA GLU A 32 14.48 -5.29 19.35
C GLU A 32 14.83 -3.81 19.21
N LEU A 33 13.83 -2.93 19.01
CA LEU A 33 14.02 -1.49 18.79
C LEU A 33 13.88 -0.66 20.07
N GLY A 34 13.36 -1.24 21.16
CA GLY A 34 13.06 -0.52 22.40
C GLY A 34 11.91 0.48 22.31
N LYS A 35 11.25 0.58 21.15
CA LYS A 35 10.14 1.51 20.87
C LYS A 35 9.09 0.88 19.96
N GLN A 36 7.88 1.44 19.95
CA GLN A 36 6.83 1.06 19.00
C GLN A 36 7.09 1.71 17.64
N GLU A 37 6.64 1.03 16.58
CA GLU A 37 6.68 1.56 15.22
C GLU A 37 5.27 1.87 14.71
N ALA A 38 5.17 2.74 13.70
CA ALA A 38 3.90 3.03 13.06
C ALA A 38 3.41 1.80 12.27
N ARG A 39 2.10 1.53 12.37
CA ARG A 39 1.42 0.39 11.72
C ARG A 39 0.01 0.73 11.22
N ASP A 40 -0.44 1.95 11.48
CA ASP A 40 -1.59 2.57 10.84
C ASP A 40 -1.08 3.76 10.05
N PHE A 41 -1.53 3.88 8.80
CA PHE A 41 -1.18 4.96 7.90
C PHE A 41 -2.47 5.48 7.30
N TRP A 42 -2.71 6.78 7.47
CA TRP A 42 -3.95 7.40 7.06
C TRP A 42 -3.71 8.39 5.93
N TRP A 43 -4.60 8.37 4.95
CA TRP A 43 -4.82 9.39 3.94
C TRP A 43 -6.31 9.71 3.90
N SER A 44 -6.65 10.93 3.52
CA SER A 44 -8.01 11.24 3.11
C SER A 44 -8.38 10.48 1.82
N VAL A 45 -9.68 10.32 1.58
CA VAL A 45 -10.15 9.69 0.33
C VAL A 45 -9.76 10.58 -0.86
N GLU A 46 -9.87 11.90 -0.67
CA GLU A 46 -9.57 12.93 -1.65
C GLU A 46 -8.10 12.89 -2.09
N GLU A 47 -7.14 12.75 -1.16
CA GLU A 47 -5.70 12.61 -1.51
C GLU A 47 -5.42 11.35 -2.31
N VAL A 48 -6.08 10.23 -1.97
CA VAL A 48 -5.92 8.98 -2.71
C VAL A 48 -6.52 9.09 -4.11
N GLU A 49 -7.67 9.76 -4.24
CA GLU A 49 -8.31 10.02 -5.54
C GLU A 49 -7.46 10.96 -6.41
N GLU A 50 -6.88 12.01 -5.82
CA GLU A 50 -5.96 12.93 -6.50
C GLU A 50 -4.73 12.19 -7.03
N TYR A 51 -4.10 11.35 -6.19
CA TYR A 51 -2.96 10.56 -6.62
C TYR A 51 -3.31 9.55 -7.72
N ILE A 52 -4.46 8.88 -7.62
CA ILE A 52 -4.95 7.99 -8.69
C ILE A 52 -5.18 8.76 -9.99
N ALA A 53 -5.70 9.99 -9.93
CA ALA A 53 -5.89 10.83 -11.12
C ALA A 53 -4.55 11.22 -11.76
N TYR A 54 -3.57 11.61 -10.94
CA TYR A 54 -2.19 11.88 -11.39
C TYR A 54 -1.57 10.65 -12.08
N VAL A 55 -1.61 9.47 -11.43
CA VAL A 55 -1.08 8.22 -11.99
C VAL A 55 -1.70 7.89 -13.33
N LYS A 56 -3.04 8.01 -13.46
CA LYS A 56 -3.74 7.76 -14.72
C LYS A 56 -3.31 8.73 -15.83
N ALA A 57 -3.14 10.01 -15.50
CA ALA A 57 -2.73 11.02 -16.47
C ALA A 57 -1.30 10.78 -16.97
N GLU A 58 -0.36 10.50 -16.07
CA GLU A 58 1.03 10.20 -16.44
C GLU A 58 1.17 8.87 -17.19
N ALA A 59 0.46 7.83 -16.75
CA ALA A 59 0.44 6.54 -17.44
C ALA A 59 -0.10 6.66 -18.87
N ALA A 60 -1.16 7.44 -19.08
CA ALA A 60 -1.73 7.66 -20.40
C ALA A 60 -0.74 8.35 -21.36
N LYS A 61 0.04 9.33 -20.88
CA LYS A 61 1.10 9.99 -21.67
C LYS A 61 2.20 9.02 -22.12
N LYS A 62 2.44 7.98 -21.32
CA LYS A 62 3.51 6.98 -21.53
C LYS A 62 3.02 5.68 -22.19
N GLY A 63 1.71 5.55 -22.44
CA GLY A 63 1.11 4.36 -23.04
C GLY A 63 1.04 3.15 -22.11
N TYR A 64 1.01 3.35 -20.80
CA TYR A 64 0.82 2.27 -19.84
C TYR A 64 -0.66 1.93 -19.66
N GLU A 65 -0.96 0.64 -19.68
CA GLU A 65 -2.30 0.08 -19.47
C GLU A 65 -2.30 -0.87 -18.27
N ASN A 66 -3.48 -1.39 -17.91
CA ASN A 66 -3.66 -2.32 -16.79
C ASN A 66 -3.02 -1.84 -15.47
N LEU A 67 -3.37 -0.61 -15.08
CA LEU A 67 -2.78 0.05 -13.93
C LEU A 67 -3.22 -0.56 -12.60
N GLY A 68 -2.32 -0.52 -11.62
CA GLY A 68 -2.57 -0.86 -10.22
C GLY A 68 -1.79 0.05 -9.27
N LEU A 69 -1.91 -0.25 -7.98
CA LEU A 69 -1.13 0.40 -6.92
C LEU A 69 -0.46 -0.68 -6.07
N ARG A 70 0.80 -0.44 -5.72
CA ARG A 70 1.58 -1.24 -4.77
C ARG A 70 1.92 -0.39 -3.56
N PHE A 71 1.81 -0.98 -2.38
CA PHE A 71 2.12 -0.30 -1.12
C PHE A 71 3.44 -0.86 -0.58
N PHE A 72 4.38 0.03 -0.29
CA PHE A 72 5.68 -0.32 0.28
C PHE A 72 5.81 0.25 1.68
N MET A 73 6.44 -0.52 2.57
CA MET A 73 6.91 -0.02 3.86
C MET A 73 8.26 0.68 3.64
N GLY A 74 8.44 1.84 4.25
CA GLY A 74 9.69 2.58 4.28
C GLY A 74 10.04 2.99 5.71
N LYS A 75 11.23 3.58 5.90
CA LYS A 75 11.64 4.19 7.16
C LYS A 75 12.30 5.52 6.86
N TYR A 76 11.86 6.57 7.54
CA TYR A 76 12.56 7.84 7.46
C TYR A 76 13.93 7.73 8.14
N ASP A 77 14.87 8.57 7.74
CA ASP A 77 16.11 8.77 8.50
C ASP A 77 15.79 9.38 9.87
N ASP A 78 16.67 9.22 10.86
CA ASP A 78 16.42 9.67 12.24
C ASP A 78 16.11 11.17 12.36
N GLY A 79 16.66 12.00 11.47
CA GLY A 79 16.40 13.44 11.42
C GLY A 79 15.06 13.83 10.78
N THR A 80 14.40 12.90 10.08
CA THR A 80 13.14 13.16 9.35
C THR A 80 12.01 12.39 10.01
N LYS A 81 10.96 13.11 10.43
CA LYS A 81 9.81 12.51 11.16
C LYS A 81 10.25 11.53 12.28
N ASN A 82 11.39 11.78 12.93
CA ASN A 82 12.00 10.97 14.00
C ASN A 82 12.28 9.49 13.64
N GLY A 83 12.69 9.23 12.40
CA GLY A 83 13.05 7.88 11.96
C GLY A 83 11.88 6.89 11.98
N GLN A 84 10.65 7.37 11.85
CA GLN A 84 9.47 6.53 11.92
C GLN A 84 9.32 5.64 10.68
N THR A 85 8.77 4.44 10.87
CA THR A 85 8.24 3.64 9.75
C THR A 85 7.14 4.42 9.03
N THR A 86 7.08 4.26 7.71
CA THR A 86 6.10 4.88 6.83
C THR A 86 5.60 3.89 5.79
N MET A 87 4.54 4.25 5.08
CA MET A 87 4.05 3.49 3.93
C MET A 87 3.80 4.45 2.78
N PHE A 88 4.17 4.05 1.56
CA PHE A 88 3.96 4.85 0.36
C PHE A 88 3.35 4.02 -0.77
N MET A 89 2.63 4.69 -1.66
CA MET A 89 1.94 4.09 -2.80
C MET A 89 2.74 4.30 -4.08
N ALA A 90 3.07 3.24 -4.80
CA ALA A 90 3.71 3.29 -6.11
C ALA A 90 2.75 2.77 -7.19
N PRO A 91 2.75 3.37 -8.39
CA PRO A 91 1.92 2.91 -9.48
C PRO A 91 2.49 1.64 -10.09
N THR A 92 1.63 0.74 -10.54
CA THR A 92 2.03 -0.48 -11.26
C THR A 92 1.33 -0.59 -12.60
N LYS A 93 1.90 -1.35 -13.52
CA LYS A 93 1.26 -1.85 -14.73
C LYS A 93 1.34 -3.36 -14.75
N ARG A 94 0.36 -4.02 -15.35
CA ARG A 94 0.46 -5.44 -15.65
C ARG A 94 1.02 -5.64 -17.04
N THR A 95 2.11 -6.38 -17.17
CA THR A 95 2.57 -6.85 -18.48
C THR A 95 1.78 -8.08 -18.86
N ASP A 96 1.12 -8.05 -20.02
CA ASP A 96 0.53 -9.26 -20.57
C ASP A 96 1.68 -10.17 -21.02
N SER A 97 2.00 -11.18 -20.22
CA SER A 97 2.79 -12.30 -20.73
C SER A 97 1.94 -12.93 -21.83
N VAL A 98 2.31 -12.73 -23.10
CA VAL A 98 1.68 -13.40 -24.24
C VAL A 98 1.96 -14.89 -24.14
N SER A 99 1.19 -15.59 -23.31
CA SER A 99 1.06 -17.03 -23.27
C SER A 99 -0.32 -17.35 -23.83
N LEU A 100 -0.39 -17.59 -25.13
CA LEU A 100 -1.61 -17.95 -25.88
C LEU A 100 -2.22 -19.31 -25.47
N LYS A 101 -1.90 -19.87 -24.30
CA LYS A 101 -2.30 -21.24 -23.90
C LYS A 101 -2.60 -21.44 -22.41
N SER A 102 -3.13 -20.47 -21.70
CA SER A 102 -3.60 -20.69 -20.32
C SER A 102 -5.04 -20.22 -20.15
N THR A 103 -5.93 -21.17 -19.84
CA THR A 103 -7.31 -20.95 -19.38
C THR A 103 -7.38 -20.46 -17.93
N GLU A 104 -6.26 -20.03 -17.36
CA GLU A 104 -6.18 -19.43 -16.03
C GLU A 104 -6.14 -17.89 -16.15
N PRO A 105 -6.81 -17.14 -15.27
CA PRO A 105 -6.76 -15.69 -15.28
C PRO A 105 -5.33 -15.18 -15.04
N GLY A 106 -4.68 -14.72 -16.13
CA GLY A 106 -3.56 -13.76 -16.16
C GLY A 106 -2.29 -14.15 -15.42
N THR A 107 -1.30 -14.71 -16.13
CA THR A 107 0.09 -14.93 -15.68
C THR A 107 0.97 -13.66 -15.76
N GLY A 108 0.38 -12.48 -15.96
CA GLY A 108 1.12 -11.22 -16.07
C GLY A 108 1.66 -10.75 -14.73
N GLU A 109 2.88 -10.21 -14.72
CA GLU A 109 3.50 -9.64 -13.52
C GLU A 109 3.04 -8.19 -13.32
N ASP A 110 2.73 -7.82 -12.08
CA ASP A 110 2.40 -6.44 -11.72
C ASP A 110 3.70 -5.66 -11.46
N GLU A 111 4.26 -5.06 -12.50
CA GLU A 111 5.52 -4.29 -12.48
C GLU A 111 5.30 -2.89 -11.92
N THR A 112 6.22 -2.40 -11.09
CA THR A 112 6.21 -1.00 -10.63
C THR A 112 6.62 -0.08 -11.78
N ILE A 113 5.90 1.03 -11.94
CA ILE A 113 6.23 2.06 -12.93
C ILE A 113 7.21 3.03 -12.27
N GLU A 114 8.49 2.97 -12.66
CA GLU A 114 9.57 3.74 -12.01
C GLU A 114 9.63 5.21 -12.45
N ASP A 115 8.98 5.56 -13.56
CA ASP A 115 9.01 6.89 -14.16
C ASP A 115 7.73 7.70 -13.92
N ILE A 116 6.93 7.30 -12.91
CA ILE A 116 5.83 8.04 -12.30
C ILE A 116 6.09 8.05 -10.79
N ASP A 117 6.00 9.23 -10.17
CA ASP A 117 6.41 9.40 -8.78
C ASP A 117 5.51 8.63 -7.80
N PRO A 118 6.09 8.00 -6.75
CA PRO A 118 5.33 7.42 -5.67
C PRO A 118 4.75 8.50 -4.73
N TYR A 119 3.64 8.19 -4.05
CA TYR A 119 3.00 9.10 -3.11
C TYR A 119 3.22 8.66 -1.67
N ASN A 120 3.82 9.55 -0.88
CA ASN A 120 4.08 9.35 0.54
C ASN A 120 3.74 10.62 1.31
N ASP A 121 2.69 10.58 2.12
CA ASP A 121 2.51 11.50 3.25
C ASP A 121 1.51 10.96 4.28
N GLY A 122 1.37 9.63 4.34
CA GLY A 122 0.41 9.01 5.24
C GLY A 122 0.76 9.33 6.68
N TYR A 123 -0.17 9.90 7.43
CA TYR A 123 0.07 10.19 8.84
C TYR A 123 0.01 8.88 9.63
N GLY A 124 1.16 8.48 10.19
CA GLY A 124 1.27 7.37 11.13
C GLY A 124 1.20 7.88 12.56
N LYS A 125 0.32 7.29 13.39
CA LYS A 125 0.22 7.64 14.80
C LYS A 125 1.26 6.90 15.63
N ILE A 126 1.81 7.58 16.64
CA ILE A 126 2.59 6.97 17.73
C ILE A 126 2.02 7.46 19.07
N PRO A 127 1.52 6.57 19.95
CA PRO A 127 1.37 5.13 19.73
C PRO A 127 0.34 4.83 18.62
N PRO A 128 0.52 3.72 17.88
CA PRO A 128 -0.36 3.39 16.77
C PRO A 128 -1.75 2.93 17.24
N THR A 129 -2.76 3.17 16.40
CA THR A 129 -4.17 2.89 16.73
C THR A 129 -4.53 1.44 16.41
N ASP A 130 -5.20 0.75 17.35
CA ASP A 130 -5.82 -0.55 17.08
C ASP A 130 -7.11 -0.36 16.25
N TYR A 131 -7.36 -1.28 15.32
CA TYR A 131 -8.51 -1.37 14.43
C TYR A 131 -9.68 -2.11 15.11
#